data_AF-A0A7G9L6F2-F1
#
_entry.id   AF-A0A7G9L6F2-F1
#
_cell.length_a   1.000
_cell.length_b   1.000
_cell.length_c   1.000
_cell.angle_alpha   90.00
_cell.angle_beta   90.00
_cell.angle_gamma   90.00
#
_symmetry.space_group_name_H-M   'P 1'
#
loop_
_entity.id
_entity.type
_entity.pdbx_description
1 polymer ?
#
loop_
_entity_poly.entity_id
_entity_poly.type
_entity_poly.pdbx_seq_one_letter_code
_entity_poly.pdbx_strand_id
1 'polypeptide(L)' 'MLKNKNWDLFFMIVAILNVVLSFVGDKTVETIFNYEINIWTYRILWTVLAGIFLMNYRKKKNLESDINQK' A
#
# COMPACT_ATOMS: atom_id res chain seq x y z
N MET A 1 -17.15 -7.83 -5.09
CA MET A 1 -17.39 -6.41 -4.69
C MET A 1 -16.64 -5.54 -5.68
N LEU A 2 -17.34 -4.84 -6.58
CA LEU A 2 -16.76 -3.97 -7.62
C LEU A 2 -16.05 -2.78 -6.95
N LYS A 3 -14.81 -3.01 -6.54
CA LYS A 3 -14.01 -2.04 -5.79
C LYS A 3 -13.32 -1.15 -6.82
N ASN A 4 -13.74 0.10 -6.92
CA ASN A 4 -13.23 1.08 -7.88
C ASN A 4 -11.69 1.07 -7.92
N LYS A 5 -11.05 0.93 -9.09
CA LYS A 5 -9.57 0.78 -9.20
C LYS A 5 -8.82 1.98 -8.61
N ASN A 6 -9.46 3.14 -8.60
CA ASN A 6 -8.93 4.38 -8.04
C ASN A 6 -8.66 4.27 -6.53
N TRP A 7 -9.45 3.45 -5.81
CA TRP A 7 -9.21 3.21 -4.39
C TRP A 7 -7.93 2.42 -4.13
N ASP A 8 -7.67 1.36 -4.92
CA ASP A 8 -6.43 0.59 -4.75
C ASP A 8 -5.21 1.46 -5.05
N LEU A 9 -5.30 2.32 -6.08
CA LEU A 9 -4.24 3.26 -6.42
C LEU A 9 -4.04 4.31 -5.30
N PHE A 10 -5.12 4.84 -4.74
CA PHE A 10 -5.06 5.76 -3.59
C PHE A 10 -4.37 5.10 -2.38
N PHE A 11 -4.82 3.92 -1.97
CA PHE A 11 -4.23 3.21 -0.83
C PHE A 11 -2.78 2.78 -1.08
N MET A 12 -2.42 2.45 -2.31
CA MET A 12 -1.04 2.19 -2.70
C MET A 12 -0.15 3.42 -2.49
N ILE A 13 -0.60 4.61 -2.93
CA ILE A 13 0.16 5.86 -2.73
C ILE A 13 0.31 6.16 -1.24
N VAL A 14 -0.76 6.04 -0.46
CA VAL A 14 -0.71 6.25 1.00
C VAL A 14 0.29 5.31 1.66
N ALA A 15 0.30 4.02 1.28
CA ALA A 15 1.23 3.05 1.82
C ALA A 15 2.69 3.39 1.48
N ILE A 16 2.97 3.78 0.24
CA ILE A 16 4.31 4.20 -0.20
C ILE A 16 4.77 5.44 0.58
N LEU A 17 3.89 6.44 0.75
CA LEU A 17 4.21 7.64 1.52
C LEU A 17 4.58 7.32 2.97
N ASN A 18 3.86 6.41 3.63
CA ASN A 18 4.20 5.99 5.00
C ASN A 18 5.58 5.34 5.06
N VAL A 19 5.94 4.49 4.10
CA VAL A 19 7.30 3.92 4.02
C VAL A 19 8.35 5.03 3.87
N VAL A 20 8.17 5.93 2.90
CA VAL A 20 9.15 7.01 2.63
C VAL A 20 9.29 7.95 3.83
N LEU A 21 8.19 8.39 4.41
CA LEU A 21 8.18 9.28 5.57
C LEU A 21 8.77 8.61 6.82
N SER A 22 8.71 7.28 6.94
CA SER A 22 9.35 6.57 8.04
C SER A 22 10.88 6.62 8.03
N PHE A 23 11.50 7.02 6.90
CA PHE A 23 12.96 7.27 6.83
C PHE A 23 13.32 8.71 7.21
N VAL A 24 12.33 9.57 7.43
CA VAL A 24 12.56 10.94 7.89
C VAL A 24 12.75 10.93 9.40
N GLY A 25 13.97 11.25 9.83
CA GLY A 25 14.36 11.24 11.24
C GLY A 25 14.79 9.85 11.74
N ASP A 26 15.40 9.82 12.92
CA ASP A 26 16.07 8.64 13.48
C ASP A 26 15.21 7.89 14.51
N LYS A 27 13.93 7.67 14.17
CA LYS A 27 13.03 6.90 15.04
C LYS A 27 13.37 5.41 15.00
N THR A 28 13.50 4.78 16.16
CA THR A 28 13.69 3.31 16.30
C THR A 28 12.37 2.55 16.48
N VAL A 29 11.32 3.24 16.92
CA VAL A 29 9.98 2.71 17.15
C VAL A 29 8.91 3.69 16.62
N GLU A 30 7.75 3.16 16.26
CA GLU A 30 6.56 3.93 15.89
C GLU A 30 5.34 3.36 16.64
N THR A 31 4.38 4.22 16.98
CA THR A 31 3.16 3.79 17.67
C THR A 31 2.05 3.52 16.65
N ILE A 32 1.56 2.28 16.60
CA ILE A 32 0.36 1.91 15.84
C ILE A 32 -0.67 1.31 16.81
N PHE A 33 -1.93 1.76 16.75
CA PHE A 33 -3.02 1.25 17.62
C PHE A 33 -2.69 1.30 19.11
N ASN A 34 -1.96 2.33 19.56
CA ASN A 34 -1.41 2.46 20.93
C ASN A 34 -0.39 1.38 21.33
N TYR A 35 0.16 0.64 20.38
CA TYR A 35 1.28 -0.28 20.60
C TYR A 35 2.55 0.27 19.95
N GLU A 36 3.67 0.21 20.66
CA GLU A 36 4.98 0.52 20.10
C GLU A 36 5.49 -0.67 19.30
N ILE A 37 5.82 -0.42 18.04
CA ILE A 37 6.41 -1.42 17.16
C ILE A 37 7.75 -0.93 16.63
N ASN A 38 8.66 -1.87 16.37
CA ASN A 38 9.94 -1.55 15.73
C ASN A 38 9.70 -0.89 14.36
N ILE A 39 10.51 0.13 14.04
CA ILE A 39 10.38 0.88 12.79
C ILE A 39 10.56 0.02 11.54
N TRP A 40 11.37 -1.04 11.58
CA TRP A 40 11.51 -1.99 10.47
C TRP A 40 10.26 -2.82 10.27
N THR A 41 9.62 -3.25 11.36
CA THR A 41 8.31 -3.92 11.30
C THR A 41 7.26 -3.00 10.69
N TYR A 42 7.21 -1.73 11.12
CA TYR A 42 6.35 -0.70 10.54
C TYR A 42 6.56 -0.58 9.02
N ARG A 43 7.82 -0.46 8.57
CA ARG A 43 8.19 -0.34 7.16
C ARG A 43 7.74 -1.55 6.35
N ILE A 44 8.04 -2.77 6.82
CA ILE A 44 7.68 -4.01 6.13
C ILE A 44 6.16 -4.12 5.99
N LEU A 45 5.39 -3.80 7.04
CA LEU A 45 3.94 -3.82 6.99
C LEU A 45 3.40 -2.90 5.87
N TRP A 46 3.88 -1.66 5.81
CA TRP A 46 3.45 -0.73 4.77
C TRP A 46 3.94 -1.13 3.37
N THR A 47 5.14 -1.69 3.24
CA THR A 47 5.64 -2.23 1.96
C THR A 47 4.78 -3.40 1.46
N VAL A 48 4.39 -4.33 2.34
CA VAL A 48 3.51 -5.45 1.98
C VAL A 48 2.14 -4.94 1.55
N LEU A 49 1.56 -3.98 2.27
CA LEU A 49 0.30 -3.34 1.89
C LEU A 49 0.39 -2.67 0.52
N ALA A 50 1.44 -1.90 0.25
CA ALA A 50 1.68 -1.29 -1.05
C ALA A 50 1.74 -2.36 -2.17
N GLY A 51 2.43 -3.48 -1.92
CA GLY A 51 2.50 -4.61 -2.84
C GLY A 51 1.14 -5.24 -3.14
N ILE A 52 0.31 -5.46 -2.11
CA ILE A 52 -1.06 -6.00 -2.27
C ILE A 52 -1.91 -5.06 -3.12
N PHE A 53 -1.90 -3.76 -2.82
CA PHE A 53 -2.67 -2.77 -3.60
C PHE A 53 -2.18 -2.67 -5.04
N LEU A 54 -0.87 -2.72 -5.27
CA LEU A 54 -0.29 -2.75 -6.61
C LEU A 54 -0.74 -4.00 -7.40
N MET A 55 -0.71 -5.18 -6.78
CA MET A 55 -1.19 -6.41 -7.41
C MET A 55 -2.68 -6.34 -7.76
N ASN A 56 -3.50 -5.82 -6.86
CA ASN A 56 -4.94 -5.64 -7.10
C ASN A 56 -5.22 -4.64 -8.23
N TYR A 57 -4.49 -3.51 -8.25
CA TYR A 57 -4.60 -2.53 -9.31
C TYR A 57 -4.22 -3.13 -10.68
N ARG A 58 -3.11 -3.88 -10.77
CA ARG A 58 -2.68 -4.55 -12.01
C ARG A 58 -3.69 -5.59 -12.48
N LYS A 59 -4.24 -6.41 -11.57
CA LYS A 59 -5.29 -7.38 -11.91
C LYS A 59 -6.52 -6.70 -12.52
N LYS A 60 -6.99 -5.60 -11.93
CA LYS A 60 -8.14 -4.85 -12.44
C LYS A 60 -7.85 -4.20 -13.80
N LYS A 61 -6.65 -3.64 -13.97
CA LYS A 61 -6.23 -3.06 -15.25
C LYS A 61 -6.23 -4.09 -16.38
N ASN A 62 -5.72 -5.30 -16.12
CA ASN A 62 -5.69 -6.38 -17.11
C ASN A 62 -7.11 -6.90 -17.42
N LEU A 63 -7.97 -7.03 -16.41
CA LEU A 63 -9.38 -7.40 -16.61
C LEU A 63 -10.13 -6.38 -17.50
N GLU A 64 -9.88 -5.08 -17.31
CA GLU A 64 -10.48 -4.03 -18.16
C GLU A 64 -9.97 -4.08 -19.61
N SER A 65 -8.69 -4.41 -19.83
CA SER A 65 -8.17 -4.56 -21.21
C SER A 65 -8.78 -5.75 -21.93
N ASP A 66 -9.02 -6.87 -21.22
CA ASP A 66 -9.60 -8.08 -21.82
C ASP A 66 -11.08 -7.89 -22.18
N ILE A 67 -11.84 -7.13 -21.37
CA ILE A 67 -13.25 -6.82 -21.64
C ILE A 67 -13.40 -5.87 -22.84
N ASN A 68 -12.51 -4.87 -22.99
CA ASN A 68 -12.58 -3.90 -24.08
C ASN A 68 -12.16 -4.46 -25.46
N GLN A 69 -11.57 -5.66 -25.50
CA GLN A 69 -11.11 -6.32 -26.74
C GLN A 69 -12.14 -7.31 -27.31
N LYS A 70 -13.27 -7.53 -26.63
CA LYS A 70 -14.31 -8.50 -27.01
C LYS A 70 -15.61 -7.78 -27.37
#